data_AF-A0AAU1B9S2-F1
#
_entry.id   AF-A0AAU1B9S2-F1
#
_cell.length_a   1.000
_cell.length_b   1.000
_cell.length_c   1.000
_cell.angle_alpha   90.00
_cell.angle_beta   90.00
_cell.angle_gamma   90.00
#
_symmetry.space_group_name_H-M   'P 1'
#
loop_
_entity.id
_entity.type
_entity.pdbx_description
1 polymer ?
#
loop_
_entity_poly.entity_id
_entity_poly.type
_entity_poly.pdbx_seq_one_letter_code
_entity_poly.pdbx_strand_id
1 'polypeptide(L)'
;MNRQRHEEELLGPYVLGVLEAEDVRRVEEHMSGCVQCREEVAALREMEAALGEVPVEAFFDGPPQGGDLLLQRTLRQVRGEAAGERRRRWGVAGLAAAASLAAVFWAGAQLGSADGGVVAQPPQPTPTVTAAPSPPVAGTKVAAATDATTGARMTVQVTPAAKWVRVHAAVAGIPPGERCMLVVVGRDGKRTPAGSWVVGSQNGEGKGASLDGSAAVDPANVKEVLVENDSGKRFVSVPMPV
;
A
#
# COMPACT_ATOMS: atom_id res chain seq x y z
N MET A 1 -0.30 -27.99 17.11
CA MET A 1 0.46 -27.05 16.24
C MET A 1 1.57 -27.72 15.44
N ASN A 2 2.31 -28.73 15.95
CA ASN A 2 3.37 -29.39 15.15
C ASN A 2 2.86 -30.33 14.06
N ARG A 3 1.72 -30.99 14.31
CA ARG A 3 1.10 -31.93 13.36
C ARG A 3 0.65 -31.23 12.08
N GLN A 4 -0.20 -30.20 12.21
CA GLN A 4 -0.71 -29.39 11.08
C GLN A 4 0.39 -28.83 10.16
N ARG A 5 1.52 -28.38 10.74
CA ARG A 5 2.65 -27.88 9.94
C ARG A 5 3.33 -28.99 9.15
N HIS A 6 3.48 -30.17 9.75
CA HIS A 6 4.03 -31.34 9.07
C HIS A 6 3.11 -31.81 7.94
N GLU A 7 1.78 -31.68 8.08
CA GLU A 7 0.85 -32.01 6.99
C GLU A 7 0.87 -30.97 5.85
N GLU A 8 1.04 -29.68 6.17
CA GLU A 8 1.18 -28.61 5.18
C GLU A 8 2.46 -28.78 4.33
N GLU A 9 3.58 -29.17 4.95
CA GLU A 9 4.84 -29.44 4.26
C GLU A 9 4.76 -30.63 3.27
N LEU A 10 3.80 -31.54 3.46
CA LEU A 10 3.61 -32.70 2.58
C LEU A 10 2.70 -32.43 1.37
N LEU A 11 2.03 -31.27 1.28
CA LEU A 11 1.09 -30.98 0.18
C LEU A 11 1.77 -30.85 -1.19
N GLY A 12 2.95 -30.25 -1.25
CA GLY A 12 3.73 -30.15 -2.49
C GLY A 12 4.14 -31.53 -3.02
N PRO A 13 4.84 -32.36 -2.22
CA PRO A 13 5.15 -33.75 -2.56
C PRO A 13 3.91 -34.59 -2.92
N TYR A 14 2.78 -34.35 -2.26
CA TYR A 14 1.51 -35.01 -2.57
C TYR A 14 1.01 -34.68 -3.98
N VAL A 15 1.00 -33.38 -4.36
CA VAL A 15 0.60 -32.94 -5.70
C VAL A 15 1.52 -33.51 -6.78
N LEU A 16 2.83 -33.50 -6.53
CA LEU A 16 3.83 -34.06 -7.45
C LEU A 16 3.83 -35.60 -7.51
N GLY A 17 3.03 -36.28 -6.69
CA GLY A 17 2.90 -37.74 -6.68
C GLY A 17 4.16 -38.48 -6.20
N VAL A 18 4.99 -37.84 -5.36
CA VAL A 18 6.28 -38.41 -4.89
C VAL A 18 6.23 -38.91 -3.43
N LEU A 19 5.05 -38.89 -2.80
CA LEU A 19 4.87 -39.39 -1.44
C LEU A 19 4.72 -40.91 -1.39
N GLU A 20 5.21 -41.48 -0.29
CA GLU A 20 4.96 -42.88 0.08
C GLU A 20 3.48 -43.09 0.43
N ALA A 21 2.97 -44.32 0.24
CA ALA A 21 1.55 -44.65 0.42
C ALA A 21 1.02 -44.33 1.84
N GLU A 22 1.88 -44.41 2.87
CA GLU A 22 1.51 -44.05 4.23
C GLU A 22 1.25 -42.54 4.37
N ASP A 23 2.11 -41.70 3.77
CA ASP A 23 1.98 -40.25 3.87
C ASP A 23 0.86 -39.70 2.98
N VAL A 24 0.60 -40.32 1.83
CA VAL A 24 -0.59 -40.04 1.01
C VAL A 24 -1.86 -40.17 1.85
N ARG A 25 -2.01 -41.29 2.56
CA ARG A 25 -3.18 -41.53 3.42
C ARG A 25 -3.32 -40.49 4.53
N ARG A 26 -2.20 -40.08 5.15
CA ARG A 26 -2.20 -39.06 6.21
C ARG A 26 -2.66 -37.70 5.68
N VAL A 27 -2.18 -37.31 4.50
CA VAL A 27 -2.58 -36.06 3.85
C VAL A 27 -4.06 -36.10 3.47
N GLU A 28 -4.55 -37.18 2.87
CA GLU A 28 -5.97 -37.33 2.51
C GLU A 28 -6.90 -37.30 3.73
N GLU A 29 -6.51 -37.99 4.82
CA GLU A 29 -7.25 -37.96 6.08
C GLU A 29 -7.33 -36.53 6.63
N HIS A 30 -6.23 -35.79 6.64
CA HIS A 30 -6.22 -34.39 7.04
C HIS A 30 -7.09 -33.50 6.14
N MET A 31 -6.97 -33.67 4.82
CA MET A 31 -7.76 -32.94 3.82
C MET A 31 -9.25 -33.21 3.94
N SER A 32 -9.70 -34.33 4.52
CA SER A 32 -11.12 -34.56 4.77
C SER A 32 -11.70 -33.52 5.75
N GLY A 33 -10.91 -33.06 6.72
CA GLY A 33 -11.31 -32.13 7.77
C GLY A 33 -10.86 -30.67 7.56
N CYS A 34 -9.87 -30.41 6.70
CA CYS A 34 -9.27 -29.09 6.53
C CYS A 34 -9.58 -28.48 5.15
N VAL A 35 -10.40 -27.43 5.12
CA VAL A 35 -10.71 -26.68 3.89
C VAL A 35 -9.46 -26.01 3.32
N GLN A 36 -8.62 -25.40 4.16
CA GLN A 36 -7.45 -24.64 3.70
C GLN A 36 -6.46 -25.53 2.96
N CYS A 37 -6.17 -26.74 3.47
CA CYS A 37 -5.28 -27.67 2.77
C CYS A 37 -5.88 -28.18 1.46
N ARG A 38 -7.22 -28.27 1.32
CA ARG A 38 -7.86 -28.59 0.04
C ARG A 38 -7.72 -27.46 -0.98
N GLU A 39 -7.87 -26.22 -0.54
CA GLU A 39 -7.67 -25.03 -1.38
C GLU A 39 -6.21 -24.92 -1.82
N GLU A 40 -5.27 -25.18 -0.92
CA GLU A 40 -3.83 -25.17 -1.24
C GLU A 40 -3.47 -26.24 -2.27
N VAL A 41 -3.96 -27.47 -2.11
CA VAL A 41 -3.75 -28.55 -3.11
C VAL A 41 -4.37 -28.18 -4.46
N ALA A 42 -5.53 -27.53 -4.48
CA ALA A 42 -6.12 -27.06 -5.73
C ALA A 42 -5.24 -26.01 -6.42
N ALA A 43 -4.76 -25.02 -5.67
CA ALA A 43 -3.86 -23.99 -6.18
C ALA A 43 -2.53 -24.58 -6.71
N LEU A 44 -1.95 -25.53 -5.99
CA LEU A 44 -0.73 -26.22 -6.40
C LEU A 44 -0.92 -27.05 -7.66
N ARG A 45 -2.06 -27.72 -7.84
CA ARG A 45 -2.40 -28.45 -9.07
C ARG A 45 -2.62 -27.54 -10.27
N GLU A 46 -3.22 -26.37 -10.07
CA GLU A 46 -3.33 -25.36 -11.13
C GLU A 46 -1.95 -24.88 -11.59
N MET A 47 -1.04 -24.65 -10.63
CA MET A 47 0.35 -24.30 -10.93
C MET A 47 1.09 -25.43 -11.65
N GLU A 48 0.93 -26.68 -11.21
CA GLU A 48 1.52 -27.85 -11.87
C GLU A 48 1.03 -27.98 -13.32
N ALA A 49 -0.29 -27.83 -13.55
CA ALA A 49 -0.86 -27.88 -14.89
C ALA A 49 -0.29 -26.78 -15.79
N ALA A 50 -0.17 -25.55 -15.30
CA ALA A 50 0.42 -24.43 -16.04
C ALA A 50 1.90 -24.67 -16.37
N LEU A 51 2.66 -25.32 -15.47
CA LEU A 51 4.05 -25.69 -15.72
C LEU A 51 4.17 -26.85 -16.72
N GLY A 52 3.20 -27.77 -16.74
CA GLY A 52 3.13 -28.88 -17.69
C GLY A 52 2.87 -28.46 -19.14
N GLU A 53 2.40 -27.24 -19.39
CA GLU A 53 2.23 -26.70 -20.75
C GLU A 53 3.56 -26.32 -21.41
N VAL A 54 4.66 -26.26 -20.65
CA VAL A 54 5.98 -25.88 -21.19
C VAL A 54 6.59 -27.05 -21.98
N PRO A 55 6.86 -26.89 -23.28
CA PRO A 55 7.45 -27.94 -24.09
C PRO A 55 8.88 -28.24 -23.64
N VAL A 56 9.28 -29.52 -23.73
CA VAL A 56 10.60 -30.00 -23.27
C VAL A 56 11.74 -29.28 -23.99
N GLU A 57 11.54 -28.89 -25.24
CA GLU A 57 12.48 -28.13 -26.07
C GLU A 57 12.81 -26.76 -25.47
N ALA A 58 11.85 -26.11 -24.79
CA ALA A 58 12.06 -24.81 -24.15
C ALA A 58 13.03 -24.88 -22.96
N PHE A 59 13.26 -26.07 -22.39
CA PHE A 59 14.26 -26.25 -21.34
C PHE A 59 15.69 -26.30 -21.89
N PHE A 60 15.86 -26.66 -23.17
CA PHE A 60 17.18 -26.78 -23.79
C PHE A 60 17.69 -25.48 -24.39
N ASP A 61 16.81 -24.67 -24.97
CA ASP A 61 17.20 -23.47 -25.72
C ASP A 61 17.32 -22.20 -24.84
N GLY A 62 17.05 -22.31 -23.54
CA GLY A 62 17.06 -21.18 -22.61
C GLY A 62 16.02 -20.10 -22.99
N PRO A 63 15.89 -19.03 -22.18
CA PRO A 63 15.00 -17.94 -22.54
C PRO A 63 15.49 -17.28 -23.85
N PRO A 64 14.58 -16.89 -24.76
CA PRO A 64 14.97 -16.25 -26.01
C PRO A 64 15.77 -14.97 -25.73
N GLN A 65 16.65 -14.59 -26.66
CA GLN A 65 17.43 -13.36 -26.55
C GLN A 65 16.49 -12.16 -26.39
N GLY A 66 16.56 -11.45 -25.25
CA GLY A 66 15.66 -10.36 -24.91
C GLY A 66 14.34 -10.76 -24.23
N GLY A 67 14.20 -12.02 -23.78
CA GLY A 67 13.03 -12.51 -23.03
C GLY A 67 12.71 -11.67 -21.78
N ASP A 68 13.73 -11.13 -21.11
CA ASP A 68 13.55 -10.24 -19.96
C ASP A 68 12.82 -8.95 -20.31
N LEU A 69 13.09 -8.38 -21.49
CA LEU A 69 12.42 -7.16 -21.94
C LEU A 69 10.96 -7.44 -22.29
N LEU A 70 10.68 -8.60 -22.91
CA LEU A 70 9.31 -9.04 -23.18
C LEU A 70 8.56 -9.29 -21.88
N LEU A 71 9.14 -10.00 -20.91
CA LEU A 71 8.56 -10.22 -19.60
C LEU A 71 8.26 -8.91 -18.88
N GLN A 72 9.24 -7.99 -18.81
CA GLN A 72 9.05 -6.68 -18.19
C GLN A 72 7.95 -5.87 -18.88
N ARG A 73 7.85 -5.94 -20.21
CA ARG A 73 6.80 -5.28 -20.98
C ARG A 73 5.43 -5.87 -20.68
N THR A 74 5.31 -7.20 -20.69
CA THR A 74 4.06 -7.91 -20.40
C THR A 74 3.60 -7.64 -18.98
N LEU A 75 4.48 -7.73 -17.98
CA LEU A 75 4.14 -7.39 -16.59
C LEU A 75 3.71 -5.93 -16.44
N ARG A 76 4.37 -5.01 -17.13
CA ARG A 76 3.98 -3.58 -17.13
C ARG A 76 2.61 -3.39 -17.77
N GLN A 77 2.32 -4.11 -18.85
CA GLN A 77 1.03 -4.08 -19.53
C GLN A 77 -0.10 -4.63 -18.65
N VAL A 78 0.07 -5.82 -18.07
CA VAL A 78 -0.93 -6.45 -17.16
C VAL A 78 -1.24 -5.53 -15.98
N ARG A 79 -0.22 -4.92 -15.35
CA ARG A 79 -0.43 -3.93 -14.28
C ARG A 79 -1.14 -2.67 -14.76
N GLY A 80 -0.85 -2.23 -15.98
CA GLY A 80 -1.52 -1.09 -16.62
C GLY A 80 -3.00 -1.35 -16.88
N GLU A 81 -3.33 -2.52 -17.40
CA GLU A 81 -4.70 -2.97 -17.66
C GLU A 81 -5.49 -3.10 -16.35
N ALA A 82 -4.93 -3.77 -15.33
CA ALA A 82 -5.55 -3.88 -14.01
C ALA A 82 -5.79 -2.49 -13.37
N ALA A 83 -4.84 -1.56 -13.49
CA ALA A 83 -4.98 -0.20 -12.99
C ALA A 83 -6.01 0.63 -13.81
N GLY A 84 -6.13 0.37 -15.10
CA GLY A 84 -7.14 0.99 -15.97
C GLY A 84 -8.55 0.51 -15.63
N GLU A 85 -8.72 -0.79 -15.40
CA GLU A 85 -9.99 -1.39 -15.03
C GLU A 85 -10.46 -0.93 -13.65
N ARG A 86 -9.54 -0.83 -12.68
CA ARG A 86 -9.83 -0.25 -11.35
C ARG A 86 -10.25 1.22 -11.46
N ARG A 87 -9.54 2.03 -12.26
CA ARG A 87 -9.91 3.43 -12.51
C ARG A 87 -11.27 3.56 -13.18
N ARG A 88 -11.60 2.71 -14.15
CA ARG A 88 -12.89 2.69 -14.82
C ARG A 88 -14.02 2.33 -13.85
N ARG A 89 -13.82 1.30 -13.01
CA ARG A 89 -14.79 0.92 -11.97
C ARG A 89 -15.03 2.06 -10.97
N TRP A 90 -13.97 2.77 -10.58
CA TRP A 90 -14.06 3.89 -9.64
C TRP A 90 -14.70 5.13 -10.30
N GLY A 91 -14.45 5.38 -11.59
CA GLY A 91 -15.11 6.43 -12.36
C GLY A 91 -16.61 6.18 -12.54
N VAL A 92 -17.01 4.93 -12.82
CA VAL A 92 -18.43 4.54 -12.90
C VAL A 92 -19.11 4.64 -11.54
N ALA A 93 -18.45 4.23 -10.45
CA ALA A 93 -18.97 4.39 -9.10
C ALA A 93 -19.15 5.88 -8.73
N GLY A 94 -18.20 6.76 -9.12
CA GLY A 94 -18.30 8.20 -8.94
C GLY A 94 -19.45 8.83 -9.74
N LEU A 95 -19.65 8.41 -10.99
CA LEU A 95 -20.77 8.87 -11.82
C LEU A 95 -22.13 8.43 -11.27
N ALA A 96 -22.24 7.19 -10.78
CA ALA A 96 -23.46 6.70 -10.14
C ALA A 96 -23.80 7.50 -8.88
N ALA A 97 -22.81 7.80 -8.04
CA ALA A 97 -22.99 8.64 -6.85
C ALA A 97 -23.46 10.07 -7.20
N ALA A 98 -22.89 10.68 -8.23
CA ALA A 98 -23.30 12.00 -8.71
C ALA A 98 -24.73 12.02 -9.27
N ALA A 99 -25.13 10.99 -10.02
CA ALA A 99 -26.48 10.86 -10.55
C ALA A 99 -27.53 10.68 -9.44
N SER A 100 -27.21 9.91 -8.39
CA SER A 100 -28.10 9.77 -7.22
C SER A 100 -28.30 11.09 -6.46
N LEU A 101 -27.26 11.92 -6.33
CA LEU A 101 -27.37 13.23 -5.69
C LEU A 101 -28.23 14.19 -6.53
N ALA A 102 -28.09 14.18 -7.86
CA ALA A 102 -28.91 14.99 -8.76
C ALA A 102 -30.39 14.57 -8.75
N ALA A 103 -30.68 13.27 -8.67
CA ALA A 103 -32.05 12.75 -8.59
C ALA A 103 -32.75 13.15 -7.28
N VAL A 104 -32.05 13.10 -6.13
CA VAL A 104 -32.57 13.59 -4.85
C VAL A 104 -32.84 15.10 -4.90
N PHE A 105 -31.95 15.86 -5.54
CA PHE A 105 -32.12 17.31 -5.70
C PHE A 105 -33.33 17.67 -6.58
N TRP A 106 -33.55 16.92 -7.67
CA TRP A 106 -34.66 17.17 -8.58
C TRP A 106 -36.01 16.67 -8.04
N ALA A 107 -36.03 15.56 -7.30
CA ALA A 107 -37.22 15.07 -6.60
C ALA A 107 -37.64 16.02 -5.45
N GLY A 108 -36.67 16.66 -4.78
CA GLY A 108 -36.93 17.70 -3.78
C GLY A 108 -37.54 18.98 -4.37
N ALA A 109 -37.24 19.32 -5.62
CA ALA A 109 -37.72 20.54 -6.27
C ALA A 109 -39.17 20.45 -6.80
N GLN A 110 -39.67 19.24 -7.10
CA GLN A 110 -41.04 19.05 -7.63
C GLN A 110 -42.13 18.96 -6.54
N LEU A 111 -41.78 18.68 -5.28
CA LEU A 111 -42.74 18.60 -4.18
C LEU A 111 -43.02 19.96 -3.49
N GLY A 112 -42.38 21.04 -3.95
CA GLY A 112 -42.54 22.40 -3.44
C GLY A 112 -43.31 23.32 -4.38
N SER A 113 -44.55 22.97 -4.74
CA SER A 113 -45.49 23.92 -5.35
C SER A 113 -46.74 23.99 -4.49
N ALA A 114 -46.71 24.84 -3.46
CA ALA A 114 -47.90 25.37 -2.82
C ALA A 114 -47.58 26.78 -2.32
N ASP A 115 -48.40 27.72 -2.75
CA ASP A 115 -48.36 29.15 -2.49
C ASP A 115 -48.08 29.52 -1.03
N GLY A 116 -47.23 30.53 -0.86
CA GLY A 116 -47.04 31.18 0.43
C GLY A 116 -45.88 32.15 0.37
N GLY A 117 -46.17 33.41 0.06
CA GLY A 117 -45.17 34.48 0.04
C GLY A 117 -44.41 34.54 1.36
N VAL A 118 -43.09 34.39 1.28
CA VAL A 118 -42.18 34.70 2.40
C VAL A 118 -41.20 35.76 1.90
N VAL A 119 -41.34 36.93 2.51
CA VAL A 119 -40.48 38.10 2.38
C VAL A 119 -39.03 37.67 2.64
N ALA A 120 -38.12 38.05 1.75
CA ALA A 120 -36.68 37.84 1.92
C ALA A 120 -36.19 38.58 3.17
N GLN A 121 -36.00 37.83 4.26
CA GLN A 121 -35.33 38.32 5.46
C GLN A 121 -33.81 38.25 5.25
N PRO A 122 -33.02 39.26 5.64
CA PRO A 122 -31.57 39.23 5.49
C PRO A 122 -30.97 38.02 6.22
N PRO A 123 -29.88 37.41 5.71
CA PRO A 123 -29.30 36.22 6.31
C PRO A 123 -28.84 36.53 7.74
N GLN A 124 -29.51 35.91 8.69
CA GLN A 124 -29.07 35.86 10.08
C GLN A 124 -27.79 35.01 10.11
N PRO A 125 -26.69 35.47 10.73
CA PRO A 125 -25.44 34.71 10.76
C PRO A 125 -25.68 33.39 11.51
N THR A 126 -25.75 32.30 10.76
CA THR A 126 -25.63 30.96 11.32
C THR A 126 -24.17 30.81 11.75
N PRO A 127 -23.88 30.37 12.99
CA PRO A 127 -22.51 30.11 13.37
C PRO A 127 -21.99 29.01 12.47
N THR A 128 -20.98 29.33 11.66
CA THR A 128 -20.09 28.33 11.10
C THR A 128 -19.60 27.51 12.28
N VAL A 129 -20.11 26.28 12.44
CA VAL A 129 -19.42 25.28 13.25
C VAL A 129 -18.19 24.93 12.45
N THR A 130 -17.15 25.76 12.60
CA THR A 130 -15.78 25.36 12.40
C THR A 130 -15.62 24.15 13.30
N ALA A 131 -15.63 22.94 12.70
CA ALA A 131 -15.18 21.77 13.42
C ALA A 131 -13.76 22.12 13.90
N ALA A 132 -13.61 22.31 15.21
CA ALA A 132 -12.31 22.53 15.81
C ALA A 132 -11.42 21.36 15.36
N PRO A 133 -10.16 21.61 14.94
CA PRO A 133 -9.25 20.53 14.60
C PRO A 133 -9.25 19.54 15.76
N SER A 134 -9.57 18.27 15.46
CA SER A 134 -9.48 17.22 16.46
C SER A 134 -8.08 17.26 17.07
N PRO A 135 -7.94 17.24 18.41
CA PRO A 135 -6.65 17.33 19.05
C PRO A 135 -5.74 16.23 18.50
N PRO A 136 -4.45 16.52 18.25
CA PRO A 136 -3.52 15.51 17.74
C PRO A 136 -3.52 14.30 18.67
N VAL A 137 -3.51 13.11 18.09
CA VAL A 137 -3.47 11.85 18.84
C VAL A 137 -2.36 11.93 19.89
N ALA A 138 -2.70 11.65 21.15
CA ALA A 138 -1.75 11.73 22.26
C ALA A 138 -0.45 10.95 21.94
N GLY A 139 0.69 11.59 22.17
CA GLY A 139 2.01 11.04 21.82
C GLY A 139 2.47 11.29 20.37
N THR A 140 1.73 12.08 19.57
CA THR A 140 2.22 12.55 18.27
C THR A 140 3.45 13.43 18.45
N LYS A 141 4.53 13.10 17.74
CA LYS A 141 5.79 13.84 17.76
C LYS A 141 6.02 14.50 16.41
N VAL A 142 6.44 15.75 16.40
CA VAL A 142 6.81 16.48 15.18
C VAL A 142 8.23 16.98 15.31
N ALA A 143 9.03 16.79 14.27
CA ALA A 143 10.40 17.24 14.22
C ALA A 143 10.75 17.70 12.79
N ALA A 144 11.77 18.54 12.66
CA ALA A 144 12.28 18.98 11.38
C ALA A 144 13.79 19.11 11.40
N ALA A 145 14.43 18.83 10.28
CA ALA A 145 15.86 19.03 10.10
C ALA A 145 16.19 19.39 8.65
N THR A 146 17.33 20.04 8.48
CA THR A 146 17.94 20.34 7.17
C THR A 146 19.37 19.83 7.20
N ASP A 147 19.74 19.05 6.20
CA ASP A 147 21.10 18.55 6.04
C ASP A 147 21.97 19.62 5.34
N ALA A 148 23.07 20.00 5.98
CA ALA A 148 23.94 21.07 5.49
C ALA A 148 24.79 20.65 4.27
N THR A 149 24.99 19.34 4.05
CA THR A 149 25.82 18.81 2.96
C THR A 149 25.00 18.62 1.70
N THR A 150 23.79 18.07 1.82
CA THR A 150 22.92 17.79 0.68
C THR A 150 21.95 18.93 0.37
N GLY A 151 21.67 19.80 1.34
CA GLY A 151 20.62 20.81 1.25
C GLY A 151 19.19 20.25 1.37
N ALA A 152 19.05 18.94 1.60
CA ALA A 152 17.75 18.31 1.77
C ALA A 152 17.16 18.68 3.14
N ARG A 153 15.85 18.93 3.17
CA ARG A 153 15.10 19.23 4.38
C ARG A 153 13.93 18.29 4.53
N MET A 154 13.61 17.93 5.77
CA MET A 154 12.46 17.11 6.10
C MET A 154 11.76 17.64 7.33
N THR A 155 10.43 17.71 7.25
CA THR A 155 9.54 17.83 8.41
C THR A 155 8.79 16.51 8.54
N VAL A 156 8.83 15.91 9.72
CA VAL A 156 8.20 14.60 9.98
C VAL A 156 7.28 14.69 11.17
N GLN A 157 6.09 14.13 11.01
CA GLN A 157 5.13 13.86 12.07
C GLN A 157 5.04 12.35 12.26
N VAL A 158 5.28 11.88 13.47
CA VAL A 158 5.15 10.48 13.86
C VAL A 158 3.98 10.35 14.83
N THR A 159 2.96 9.61 14.41
CA THR A 159 1.75 9.37 15.19
C THR A 159 1.73 7.92 15.69
N PRO A 160 1.66 7.69 17.01
CA PRO A 160 1.57 6.35 17.59
C PRO A 160 0.35 5.57 17.10
N ALA A 161 0.52 4.26 16.85
CA ALA A 161 -0.56 3.34 16.54
C ALA A 161 -0.28 1.94 17.09
N ALA A 162 -0.90 1.58 18.22
CA ALA A 162 -0.68 0.29 18.90
C ALA A 162 0.83 -0.02 19.09
N LYS A 163 1.39 -0.98 18.35
CA LYS A 163 2.81 -1.39 18.39
C LYS A 163 3.62 -0.96 17.16
N TRP A 164 3.15 0.08 16.47
CA TRP A 164 3.75 0.62 15.25
C TRP A 164 3.50 2.12 15.18
N VAL A 165 4.04 2.79 14.16
CA VAL A 165 3.88 4.23 13.97
C VAL A 165 3.39 4.57 12.56
N ARG A 166 2.51 5.57 12.48
CA ARG A 166 2.23 6.31 11.23
C ARG A 166 3.22 7.44 11.09
N VAL A 167 3.68 7.68 9.87
CA VAL A 167 4.64 8.74 9.57
C VAL A 167 4.08 9.60 8.44
N HIS A 168 3.98 10.90 8.66
CA HIS A 168 3.71 11.88 7.62
C HIS A 168 4.98 12.75 7.45
N ALA A 169 5.62 12.69 6.30
CA ALA A 169 6.87 13.38 6.02
C ALA A 169 6.71 14.33 4.83
N ALA A 170 7.13 15.58 5.01
CA ALA A 170 7.31 16.55 3.95
C ALA A 170 8.81 16.72 3.69
N VAL A 171 9.27 16.29 2.51
CA VAL A 171 10.71 16.22 2.15
C VAL A 171 10.97 17.12 0.95
N ALA A 172 12.00 17.96 0.98
CA ALA A 172 12.38 18.81 -0.15
C ALA A 172 13.91 18.91 -0.30
N GLY A 173 14.38 19.40 -1.44
CA GLY A 173 15.82 19.60 -1.70
C GLY A 173 16.58 18.35 -2.15
N ILE A 174 15.88 17.27 -2.53
CA ILE A 174 16.48 16.08 -3.13
C ILE A 174 16.45 16.22 -4.66
N PRO A 175 17.51 15.81 -5.40
CA PRO A 175 17.53 15.87 -6.86
C PRO A 175 16.37 15.09 -7.52
N PRO A 176 15.74 15.62 -8.58
CA PRO A 176 14.74 14.89 -9.34
C PRO A 176 15.26 13.58 -9.93
N GLY A 177 14.40 12.56 -9.99
CA GLY A 177 14.75 11.23 -10.51
C GLY A 177 15.36 10.28 -9.48
N GLU A 178 15.75 10.76 -8.29
CA GLU A 178 16.21 9.91 -7.19
C GLU A 178 15.07 8.98 -6.72
N ARG A 179 15.39 7.70 -6.55
CA ARG A 179 14.51 6.72 -5.91
C ARG A 179 14.82 6.71 -4.42
N CYS A 180 13.95 7.34 -3.64
CA CYS A 180 14.14 7.52 -2.21
C CYS A 180 13.26 6.57 -1.40
N MET A 181 13.72 6.30 -0.18
CA MET A 181 13.02 5.54 0.84
C MET A 181 13.05 6.31 2.15
N LEU A 182 11.89 6.35 2.82
CA LEU A 182 11.73 6.86 4.17
C LEU A 182 11.99 5.70 5.13
N VAL A 183 12.87 5.91 6.10
CA VAL A 183 13.29 4.86 7.03
C VAL A 183 13.16 5.36 8.45
N VAL A 184 12.48 4.58 9.29
CA VAL A 184 12.41 4.81 10.73
C VAL A 184 13.49 3.97 11.40
N VAL A 185 14.32 4.62 12.21
CA VAL A 185 15.40 3.96 12.95
C VAL A 185 14.98 3.85 14.42
N GLY A 186 15.03 2.63 14.95
CA GLY A 186 14.78 2.35 16.36
C GLY A 186 15.96 2.77 17.26
N ARG A 187 15.75 2.89 18.57
CA ARG A 187 16.85 3.11 19.53
C ARG A 187 17.79 1.90 19.62
N ASP A 188 17.31 0.73 19.23
CA ASP A 188 18.08 -0.51 19.01
C ASP A 188 18.95 -0.48 17.74
N GLY A 189 18.84 0.57 16.92
CA GLY A 189 19.54 0.69 15.63
C GLY A 189 18.87 -0.06 14.48
N LYS A 190 17.74 -0.75 14.72
CA LYS A 190 17.00 -1.43 13.66
C LYS A 190 16.39 -0.42 12.70
N ARG A 191 16.53 -0.67 11.41
CA ARG A 191 16.05 0.20 10.32
C ARG A 191 14.80 -0.42 9.72
N THR A 192 13.71 0.33 9.72
CA THR A 192 12.41 -0.14 9.19
C THR A 192 11.94 0.81 8.10
N PRO A 193 11.79 0.33 6.84
CA PRO A 193 11.21 1.12 5.77
C PRO A 193 9.78 1.56 6.11
N ALA A 194 9.47 2.83 5.84
CA ALA A 194 8.15 3.42 6.04
C ALA A 194 7.43 3.78 4.72
N GLY A 195 8.17 3.85 3.61
CA GLY A 195 7.64 4.12 2.27
C GLY A 195 8.75 4.45 1.28
N SER A 196 8.46 4.42 -0.01
CA SER A 196 9.42 4.75 -1.08
C SER A 196 8.74 5.55 -2.20
N TRP A 197 9.49 6.44 -2.85
CA TRP A 197 8.99 7.28 -3.95
C TRP A 197 10.11 7.65 -4.93
N VAL A 198 9.73 8.22 -6.06
CA VAL A 198 10.65 8.86 -7.01
C VAL A 198 10.47 10.36 -6.88
N VAL A 199 11.56 11.12 -6.76
CA VAL A 199 11.48 12.58 -6.69
C VAL A 199 11.03 13.14 -8.04
N GLY A 200 9.88 13.82 -8.06
CA GLY A 200 9.32 14.43 -9.26
C GLY A 200 10.11 15.65 -9.76
N SER A 201 9.98 15.97 -11.04
CA SER A 201 10.65 17.09 -11.71
C SER A 201 9.74 18.31 -11.96
N GLN A 202 8.45 18.22 -11.66
CA GLN A 202 7.44 19.23 -12.02
C GLN A 202 6.87 19.94 -10.78
N ASN A 203 6.45 21.21 -10.94
CA ASN A 203 5.92 22.04 -9.85
C ASN A 203 4.70 21.40 -9.16
N GLY A 204 4.80 21.21 -7.84
CA GLY A 204 3.86 20.44 -7.02
C GLY A 204 4.62 19.36 -6.24
N GLU A 205 5.23 18.41 -6.96
CA GLU A 205 6.14 17.39 -6.42
C GLU A 205 7.60 17.88 -6.33
N GLY A 206 8.03 18.78 -7.23
CA GLY A 206 9.37 19.39 -7.23
C GLY A 206 9.60 20.44 -6.13
N LYS A 207 8.54 20.88 -5.43
CA LYS A 207 8.65 21.74 -4.23
C LYS A 207 8.90 20.93 -2.95
N GLY A 208 8.72 19.62 -3.04
CA GLY A 208 8.86 18.65 -1.97
C GLY A 208 7.80 17.57 -2.05
N ALA A 209 8.15 16.35 -1.69
CA ALA A 209 7.23 15.23 -1.58
C ALA A 209 6.56 15.24 -0.21
N SER A 210 5.22 15.17 -0.18
CA SER A 210 4.46 14.85 1.05
C SER A 210 4.10 13.38 1.00
N LEU A 211 4.49 12.64 2.02
CA LEU A 211 4.46 11.18 2.02
C LEU A 211 3.84 10.68 3.31
N ASP A 212 2.86 9.80 3.18
CA ASP A 212 2.31 9.03 4.28
C ASP A 212 2.88 7.61 4.25
N GLY A 213 3.27 7.12 5.42
CA GLY A 213 3.91 5.83 5.60
C GLY A 213 3.63 5.20 6.95
N SER A 214 4.14 3.98 7.14
CA SER A 214 4.01 3.24 8.39
C SER A 214 5.24 2.39 8.66
N ALA A 215 5.69 2.33 9.92
CA ALA A 215 6.80 1.47 10.32
C ALA A 215 6.41 0.62 11.53
N ALA A 216 6.75 -0.67 11.48
CA ALA A 216 6.57 -1.63 12.57
C ALA A 216 7.62 -1.42 13.68
N VAL A 217 7.63 -0.23 14.27
CA VAL A 217 8.50 0.20 15.36
C VAL A 217 7.63 0.71 16.50
N ASP A 218 7.89 0.27 17.72
CA ASP A 218 7.20 0.77 18.90
C ASP A 218 7.35 2.31 18.98
N PRO A 219 6.27 3.08 19.21
CA PRO A 219 6.34 4.54 19.28
C PRO A 219 7.39 5.08 20.27
N ALA A 220 7.63 4.39 21.39
CA ALA A 220 8.65 4.80 22.37
C ALA A 220 10.08 4.52 21.87
N ASN A 221 10.23 3.57 20.96
CA ASN A 221 11.51 3.13 20.41
C ASN A 221 11.95 3.93 19.17
N VAL A 222 11.17 4.89 18.67
CA VAL A 222 11.60 5.72 17.52
C VAL A 222 12.72 6.66 17.95
N LYS A 223 13.88 6.54 17.29
CA LYS A 223 15.06 7.39 17.52
C LYS A 223 15.16 8.51 16.50
N GLU A 224 15.07 8.19 15.21
CA GLU A 224 15.16 9.15 14.11
C GLU A 224 14.41 8.64 12.89
N VAL A 225 14.06 9.56 12.00
CA VAL A 225 13.53 9.25 10.67
C VAL A 225 14.50 9.83 9.65
N LEU A 226 14.90 9.03 8.66
CA LEU A 226 15.83 9.45 7.62
C LEU A 226 15.30 9.17 6.22
N VAL A 227 15.87 9.87 5.25
CA VAL A 227 15.66 9.62 3.83
C VAL A 227 16.96 9.16 3.20
N GLU A 228 16.90 8.07 2.45
CA GLU A 228 18.02 7.54 1.66
C GLU A 228 17.58 7.07 0.28
N ASN A 229 18.51 6.87 -0.65
CA ASN A 229 18.22 6.20 -1.92
C ASN A 229 18.60 4.72 -1.92
N ASP A 230 18.31 4.05 -3.04
CA ASP A 230 18.68 2.66 -3.32
C ASP A 230 20.18 2.36 -3.21
N SER A 231 21.01 3.37 -3.40
CA SER A 231 22.48 3.30 -3.30
C SER A 231 22.97 3.50 -1.85
N GLY A 232 22.06 3.66 -0.88
CA GLY A 232 22.38 3.91 0.53
C GLY A 232 22.88 5.33 0.83
N LYS A 233 22.79 6.25 -0.14
CA LYS A 233 23.11 7.67 0.09
C LYS A 233 22.02 8.28 0.94
N ARG A 234 22.39 8.76 2.13
CA ARG A 234 21.49 9.51 3.02
C ARG A 234 21.37 10.96 2.55
N PHE A 235 20.15 11.47 2.50
CA PHE A 235 19.86 12.87 2.16
C PHE A 235 19.64 13.72 3.40
N VAL A 236 18.80 13.26 4.33
CA VAL A 236 18.47 13.99 5.55
C VAL A 236 18.13 13.01 6.65
N SER A 237 18.49 13.35 7.90
CA SER A 237 18.03 12.65 9.10
C SER A 237 17.38 13.63 10.06
N VAL A 238 16.24 13.27 10.60
CA VAL A 238 15.50 14.04 11.60
C VAL A 238 15.46 13.23 12.90
N PRO A 239 16.20 13.62 13.94
CA PRO A 239 16.10 12.99 15.25
C PRO A 239 14.74 13.27 15.87
N MET A 240 14.11 12.24 16.44
CA MET A 240 12.82 12.40 17.10
C MET A 240 13.03 12.85 18.55
N PRO A 241 12.25 13.82 19.05
CA PRO A 241 12.30 14.25 20.44
C PRO A 241 11.96 13.06 21.36
N VAL A 242 12.65 13.00 22.50
CA VAL A 242 12.47 11.95 23.51
C VAL A 242 11.09 12.09 24.14
#